data_AF-A3HTA2-F1
#
_entry.id   AF-A3HTA2-F1
#
_cell.length_a   1.000
_cell.length_b   1.000
_cell.length_c   1.000
_cell.angle_alpha   90.00
_cell.angle_beta   90.00
_cell.angle_gamma   90.00
#
_symmetry.space_group_name_H-M   'P 1'
#
loop_
_entity.id
_entity.type
_entity.pdbx_description
1 polymer ?
#
loop_
_entity_poly.entity_id
_entity_poly.type
_entity_poly.pdbx_seq_one_letter_code
_entity_poly.pdbx_strand_id
1 'polypeptide(L)'
;MKRTGIHALLLILLVFAGCKDESESPNMSVERYVELLKAGKYEHWQLPNFSSSDIPKLLTFRNEKQIIEGFPVNTLSSYLTLECTLGVYVLWTIESIRARSIGSKFLMGTFPSQNPVVKDRQSLEFVEQTDLIQQKIADSYFDWWEPNKSKDFSEFNQIDPLEKTKFRWH
;
A
#
# COMPACT_ATOMS: atom_id res chain seq x y z
N MET A 1 49.06 52.29 -2.87
CA MET A 1 48.03 51.87 -1.90
C MET A 1 46.65 51.90 -2.56
N LYS A 2 46.20 50.80 -3.19
CA LYS A 2 44.78 50.57 -3.55
C LYS A 2 44.55 49.05 -3.54
N ARG A 3 43.79 48.58 -2.56
CA ARG A 3 43.29 47.20 -2.45
C ARG A 3 42.10 47.07 -3.40
N THR A 4 42.22 46.27 -4.45
CA THR A 4 41.06 45.80 -5.23
C THR A 4 40.64 44.45 -4.67
N GLY A 5 39.63 44.46 -3.79
CA GLY A 5 38.94 43.25 -3.36
C GLY A 5 38.07 42.75 -4.50
N ILE A 6 38.38 41.56 -5.03
CA ILE A 6 37.49 40.85 -5.95
C ILE A 6 36.52 40.06 -5.07
N HIS A 7 35.32 40.60 -4.86
CA HIS A 7 34.20 39.84 -4.31
C HIS A 7 33.53 39.09 -5.46
N ALA A 8 33.90 37.82 -5.64
CA ALA A 8 33.15 36.91 -6.50
C ALA A 8 31.85 36.54 -5.79
N LEU A 9 30.76 37.23 -6.15
CA LEU A 9 29.40 36.86 -5.74
C LEU A 9 28.91 35.76 -6.69
N LEU A 10 29.04 34.49 -6.28
CA LEU A 10 28.44 33.36 -6.99
C LEU A 10 26.92 33.37 -6.73
N LEU A 11 26.14 33.90 -7.66
CA LEU A 11 24.69 33.70 -7.68
C LEU A 11 24.40 32.31 -8.27
N ILE A 12 24.15 31.32 -7.40
CA ILE A 12 23.59 30.03 -7.82
C ILE A 12 22.09 30.26 -8.04
N LEU A 13 21.71 30.49 -9.29
CA LEU A 13 20.31 30.45 -9.72
C LEU A 13 19.88 28.97 -9.75
N LEU A 14 19.22 28.52 -8.67
CA LEU A 14 18.43 27.30 -8.67
C LEU A 14 17.21 27.53 -9.59
N VAL A 15 17.37 27.20 -10.86
CA VAL A 15 16.25 27.09 -11.78
C VAL A 15 15.48 25.83 -11.38
N PHE A 16 14.47 25.98 -10.53
CA PHE A 16 13.41 24.98 -10.43
C PHE A 16 12.63 25.03 -11.74
N ALA A 17 13.07 24.28 -12.73
CA ALA A 17 12.19 23.85 -13.79
C ALA A 17 11.08 23.05 -13.09
N GLY A 18 9.91 23.67 -12.91
CA GLY A 18 8.74 22.97 -12.44
C GLY A 18 8.48 21.83 -13.41
N CYS A 19 8.75 20.59 -13.00
CA CYS A 19 8.21 19.43 -13.67
C CYS A 19 6.70 19.67 -13.74
N LYS A 20 6.17 19.80 -14.95
CA LYS A 20 4.74 19.64 -15.16
C LYS A 20 4.42 18.26 -14.59
N ASP A 21 3.57 18.22 -13.59
CA ASP A 21 3.16 16.98 -12.96
C ASP A 21 2.29 16.23 -13.97
N GLU A 22 2.93 15.40 -14.81
CA GLU A 22 2.27 14.46 -15.72
C GLU A 22 1.80 13.20 -14.98
N SER A 23 1.86 13.21 -13.64
CA SER A 23 1.35 12.09 -12.85
C SER A 23 -0.12 11.85 -13.16
N GLU A 24 -0.44 10.57 -13.30
CA GLU A 24 -1.79 10.11 -13.57
C GLU A 24 -2.74 10.54 -12.43
N SER A 25 -4.06 10.54 -12.64
CA SER A 25 -4.97 10.87 -11.53
C SER A 25 -4.91 9.79 -10.44
N PRO A 26 -4.88 10.17 -9.13
CA PRO A 26 -5.02 9.18 -8.06
C PRO A 26 -6.42 8.53 -8.03
N ASN A 27 -7.39 9.10 -8.73
CA ASN A 27 -8.69 8.50 -8.98
C ASN A 27 -8.62 7.64 -10.25
N MET A 28 -8.35 6.35 -10.08
CA MET A 28 -8.21 5.38 -11.15
C MET A 28 -9.05 4.13 -10.86
N SER A 29 -9.32 3.31 -11.89
CA SER A 29 -9.94 2.01 -11.67
C SER A 29 -8.98 1.03 -11.02
N VAL A 30 -9.50 -0.04 -10.41
CA VAL A 30 -8.67 -1.12 -9.85
C VAL A 30 -7.81 -1.78 -10.93
N GLU A 31 -8.33 -1.95 -12.14
CA GLU A 31 -7.58 -2.51 -13.26
C GLU A 31 -6.40 -1.61 -13.63
N ARG A 32 -6.64 -0.29 -13.74
CA ARG A 32 -5.59 0.66 -14.08
C ARG A 32 -4.51 0.70 -13.00
N TYR A 33 -4.92 0.69 -11.73
CA TYR A 33 -4.02 0.56 -10.60
C TYR A 33 -3.13 -0.68 -10.69
N VAL A 34 -3.72 -1.85 -10.95
CA VAL A 34 -2.98 -3.11 -11.11
C VAL A 34 -2.04 -3.09 -12.32
N GLU A 35 -2.47 -2.53 -13.45
CA GLU A 35 -1.61 -2.37 -14.64
C GLU A 35 -0.38 -1.52 -14.33
N LEU A 36 -0.56 -0.40 -13.62
CA LEU A 36 0.53 0.49 -13.22
C LEU A 36 1.50 -0.20 -12.27
N LEU A 37 0.99 -0.95 -11.29
CA LEU A 37 1.84 -1.75 -10.38
C LEU A 37 2.63 -2.81 -11.13
N LYS A 38 1.99 -3.58 -12.01
CA LYS A 38 2.65 -4.61 -12.83
C LYS A 38 3.73 -4.02 -13.73
N ALA A 39 3.55 -2.77 -14.18
CA ALA A 39 4.49 -2.05 -15.02
C ALA A 39 5.59 -1.30 -14.24
N GLY A 40 5.50 -1.21 -12.91
CA GLY A 40 6.41 -0.39 -12.09
C GLY A 40 6.29 1.11 -12.40
N LYS A 41 5.07 1.58 -12.70
CA LYS A 41 4.77 2.97 -13.11
C LYS A 41 3.74 3.67 -12.23
N TYR A 42 3.47 3.11 -11.05
CA TYR A 42 2.58 3.75 -10.09
C TYR A 42 3.36 4.82 -9.31
N GLU A 43 3.28 6.07 -9.77
CA GLU A 43 4.13 7.17 -9.26
C GLU A 43 3.53 7.92 -8.04
N HIS A 44 2.38 7.49 -7.51
CA HIS A 44 1.78 8.16 -6.36
C HIS A 44 2.43 7.71 -5.05
N TRP A 45 2.66 8.69 -4.17
CA TRP A 45 3.19 8.50 -2.82
C TRP A 45 2.21 7.87 -1.84
N GLN A 46 0.95 7.65 -2.24
CA GLN A 46 -0.13 7.10 -1.41
C GLN A 46 -0.89 6.03 -2.18
N LEU A 47 -1.62 5.17 -1.45
CA LEU A 47 -2.55 4.22 -2.04
C LEU A 47 -3.75 4.97 -2.64
N PRO A 48 -4.39 4.44 -3.70
CA PRO A 48 -5.58 5.05 -4.27
C PRO A 48 -6.70 5.18 -3.24
N ASN A 49 -7.57 6.18 -3.39
CA ASN A 49 -8.69 6.42 -2.49
C ASN A 49 -9.87 5.46 -2.74
N PHE A 50 -9.59 4.16 -2.88
CA PHE A 50 -10.61 3.12 -3.03
C PHE A 50 -11.54 3.06 -1.82
N SER A 51 -12.75 2.56 -2.03
CA SER A 51 -13.77 2.32 -1.01
C SER A 51 -14.17 0.84 -0.97
N SER A 52 -15.12 0.47 -0.10
CA SER A 52 -15.60 -0.90 -0.01
C SER A 52 -16.21 -1.44 -1.31
N SER A 53 -16.69 -0.56 -2.21
CA SER A 53 -17.20 -0.95 -3.53
C SER A 53 -16.12 -1.57 -4.43
N ASP A 54 -14.84 -1.27 -4.18
CA ASP A 54 -13.72 -1.73 -5.00
C ASP A 54 -13.17 -3.09 -4.54
N ILE A 55 -13.51 -3.53 -3.32
CA ILE A 55 -13.02 -4.78 -2.70
C ILE A 55 -13.30 -6.01 -3.57
N PRO A 56 -14.51 -6.22 -4.14
CA PRO A 56 -14.75 -7.36 -5.03
C PRO A 56 -13.77 -7.43 -6.20
N LYS A 57 -13.44 -6.28 -6.80
CA LYS A 57 -12.53 -6.22 -7.93
C LYS A 57 -11.08 -6.45 -7.48
N LEU A 58 -10.66 -5.85 -6.37
CA LEU A 58 -9.33 -6.10 -5.77
C LEU A 58 -9.14 -7.60 -5.47
N LEU A 59 -10.14 -8.26 -4.89
CA LEU A 59 -10.08 -9.69 -4.58
C LEU A 59 -9.92 -10.60 -5.80
N THR A 60 -10.18 -10.13 -7.02
CA THR A 60 -9.88 -10.90 -8.24
C THR A 60 -8.38 -11.07 -8.49
N PHE A 61 -7.53 -10.20 -7.91
CA PHE A 61 -6.07 -10.24 -8.03
C PHE A 61 -5.36 -10.87 -6.83
N ARG A 62 -6.09 -11.32 -5.79
CA ARG A 62 -5.50 -11.81 -4.52
C ARG A 62 -4.46 -12.94 -4.67
N ASN A 63 -4.61 -13.75 -5.72
CA ASN A 63 -3.75 -14.90 -5.99
C ASN A 63 -2.61 -14.59 -6.98
N GLU A 64 -2.48 -13.34 -7.44
CA GLU A 64 -1.43 -12.95 -8.37
C GLU A 64 -0.04 -13.10 -7.75
N LYS A 65 0.84 -13.80 -8.47
CA LYS A 65 2.19 -14.17 -8.02
C LYS A 65 3.30 -13.34 -8.64
N GLN A 66 2.97 -12.47 -9.60
CA GLN A 66 3.93 -11.54 -10.16
C GLN A 66 4.54 -10.69 -9.05
N ILE A 67 5.87 -10.68 -8.95
CA ILE A 67 6.61 -9.77 -8.11
C ILE A 67 6.49 -8.37 -8.71
N ILE A 68 6.12 -7.40 -7.87
CA ILE A 68 6.10 -5.99 -8.20
C ILE A 68 7.13 -5.26 -7.36
N GLU A 69 7.58 -4.12 -7.86
CA GLU A 69 8.54 -3.21 -7.24
C GLU A 69 8.09 -1.77 -7.50
N GLY A 70 8.76 -0.78 -6.91
CA GLY A 70 8.50 0.63 -7.20
C GLY A 70 7.11 1.11 -6.76
N PHE A 71 6.45 0.37 -5.87
CA PHE A 71 5.18 0.75 -5.27
C PHE A 71 5.39 1.59 -4.00
N PRO A 72 4.44 2.44 -3.60
CA PRO A 72 4.60 3.24 -2.41
C PRO A 72 4.49 2.39 -1.16
N VAL A 73 5.26 2.77 -0.16
CA VAL A 73 5.44 2.06 1.10
C VAL A 73 5.23 3.00 2.27
N ASN A 74 4.83 2.45 3.41
CA ASN A 74 4.88 3.18 4.66
C ASN A 74 6.34 3.30 5.11
N THR A 75 6.93 4.48 4.91
CA THR A 75 8.33 4.77 5.29
C THR A 75 8.55 4.82 6.80
N LEU A 76 7.49 4.87 7.61
CA LEU A 76 7.52 4.80 9.07
C LEU A 76 7.35 3.37 9.60
N SER A 77 7.12 2.39 8.73
CA SER A 77 7.05 0.98 9.11
C SER A 77 8.37 0.52 9.75
N SER A 78 8.30 -0.32 10.78
CA SER A 78 9.49 -0.93 11.41
C SER A 78 10.22 -1.92 10.48
N TYR A 79 9.64 -2.21 9.31
CA TYR A 79 10.19 -3.08 8.30
C TYR A 79 9.88 -2.53 6.91
N LEU A 80 10.92 -2.31 6.13
CA LEU A 80 10.83 -1.85 4.75
C LEU A 80 10.83 -3.06 3.82
N THR A 81 9.88 -3.11 2.90
CA THR A 81 9.85 -4.09 1.82
C THR A 81 9.81 -3.31 0.50
N LEU A 82 10.67 -3.68 -0.44
CA LEU A 82 10.80 -3.00 -1.73
C LEU A 82 10.19 -3.82 -2.88
N GLU A 83 9.87 -5.08 -2.58
CA GLU A 83 9.24 -6.02 -3.51
C GLU A 83 8.25 -6.91 -2.75
N CYS A 84 7.15 -7.26 -3.39
CA CYS A 84 6.23 -8.29 -2.89
C CYS A 84 5.41 -8.84 -4.06
N THR A 85 4.66 -9.91 -3.85
CA THR A 85 3.72 -10.36 -4.88
C THR A 85 2.54 -9.38 -4.97
N LEU A 86 2.07 -9.14 -6.20
CA LEU A 86 0.92 -8.28 -6.47
C LEU A 86 -0.30 -8.65 -5.61
N GLY A 87 -0.56 -9.95 -5.43
CA GLY A 87 -1.68 -10.41 -4.61
C GLY A 87 -1.57 -9.92 -3.16
N VAL A 88 -0.39 -10.01 -2.54
CA VAL A 88 -0.16 -9.52 -1.17
C VAL A 88 -0.36 -8.00 -1.11
N TYR A 89 0.15 -7.26 -2.08
CA TYR A 89 0.00 -5.80 -2.14
C TYR A 89 -1.46 -5.36 -2.27
N VAL A 90 -2.25 -6.08 -3.09
CA VAL A 90 -3.68 -5.83 -3.25
C VAL A 90 -4.45 -6.13 -1.96
N LEU A 91 -4.12 -7.20 -1.23
CA LEU A 91 -4.72 -7.48 0.07
C LEU A 91 -4.36 -6.40 1.11
N TRP A 92 -3.13 -5.89 1.09
CA TRP A 92 -2.72 -4.75 1.91
C TRP A 92 -3.45 -3.45 1.53
N THR A 93 -3.79 -3.28 0.27
CA THR A 93 -4.65 -2.17 -0.21
C THR A 93 -6.08 -2.30 0.33
N ILE A 94 -6.63 -3.52 0.40
CA ILE A 94 -7.92 -3.76 1.07
C ILE A 94 -7.83 -3.44 2.57
N GLU A 95 -6.71 -3.75 3.22
CA GLU A 95 -6.48 -3.40 4.62
C GLU A 95 -6.48 -1.88 4.84
N SER A 96 -5.95 -1.10 3.89
CA SER A 96 -6.07 0.36 3.90
C SER A 96 -7.53 0.83 3.87
N ILE A 97 -8.36 0.25 2.99
CA ILE A 97 -9.80 0.58 2.91
C ILE A 97 -10.47 0.32 4.27
N ARG A 98 -10.20 -0.86 4.85
CA ARG A 98 -10.74 -1.27 6.14
C ARG A 98 -10.32 -0.31 7.26
N ALA A 99 -9.02 -0.05 7.39
CA ALA A 99 -8.46 0.83 8.40
C ALA A 99 -8.97 2.28 8.29
N ARG A 100 -9.13 2.80 7.06
CA ARG A 100 -9.68 4.15 6.83
C ARG A 100 -11.15 4.24 7.22
N SER A 101 -11.94 3.21 6.91
CA SER A 101 -13.37 3.19 7.21
C SER A 101 -13.69 3.21 8.71
N ILE A 102 -12.77 2.74 9.56
CA ILE A 102 -12.91 2.73 11.02
C ILE A 102 -12.15 3.87 11.70
N GLY A 103 -11.52 4.77 10.93
CA GLY A 103 -10.70 5.85 11.49
C GLY A 103 -9.53 5.33 12.34
N SER A 104 -8.87 4.26 11.91
CA SER A 104 -7.82 3.61 12.70
C SER A 104 -6.69 4.58 13.04
N LYS A 105 -6.37 4.70 14.35
CA LYS A 105 -5.25 5.51 14.85
C LYS A 105 -3.87 5.03 14.40
N PHE A 106 -3.80 3.84 13.80
CA PHE A 106 -2.56 3.24 13.32
C PHE A 106 -2.30 3.53 11.83
N LEU A 107 -3.16 4.31 11.17
CA LEU A 107 -2.94 4.77 9.81
C LEU A 107 -1.86 5.86 9.76
N MET A 108 -1.02 5.77 8.73
CA MET A 108 -0.11 6.83 8.33
C MET A 108 -0.47 7.27 6.92
N GLY A 109 -1.23 8.36 6.79
CA GLY A 109 -1.87 8.72 5.52
C GLY A 109 -2.84 7.62 5.07
N THR A 110 -2.60 7.06 3.88
CA THR A 110 -3.39 5.94 3.36
C THR A 110 -2.86 4.57 3.78
N PHE A 111 -1.72 4.48 4.46
CA PHE A 111 -1.08 3.19 4.71
C PHE A 111 -1.50 2.57 6.05
N PRO A 112 -1.73 1.24 6.08
CA PRO A 112 -1.64 0.46 7.30
C PRO A 112 -0.27 0.66 7.99
N SER A 113 -0.21 0.38 9.30
CA SER A 113 0.98 0.65 10.11
C SER A 113 2.24 -0.08 9.64
N GLN A 114 2.09 -1.27 9.05
CA GLN A 114 3.20 -2.00 8.46
C GLN A 114 3.09 -1.99 6.94
N ASN A 115 4.22 -2.23 6.30
CA ASN A 115 4.31 -2.56 4.88
C ASN A 115 3.62 -3.90 4.55
N PRO A 116 3.47 -4.28 3.26
CA PRO A 116 2.76 -5.49 2.79
C PRO A 116 3.49 -6.80 3.15
N VAL A 117 3.71 -7.02 4.45
CA VAL A 117 4.31 -8.21 5.04
C VAL A 117 3.52 -8.59 6.28
N VAL A 118 3.21 -9.88 6.43
CA VAL A 118 2.53 -10.36 7.64
C VAL A 118 3.53 -10.80 8.71
N LYS A 119 3.12 -10.69 9.98
CA LYS A 119 3.81 -11.23 11.15
C LYS A 119 3.08 -12.43 11.72
N ASP A 120 3.78 -13.22 12.52
CA ASP A 120 3.14 -14.15 13.43
C ASP A 120 2.37 -13.37 14.51
N ARG A 121 1.16 -13.82 14.81
CA ARG A 121 0.23 -13.12 15.71
C ARG A 121 0.68 -13.16 17.16
N GLN A 122 1.34 -14.25 17.56
CA GLN A 122 1.75 -14.49 18.94
C GLN A 122 3.18 -13.97 19.19
N SER A 123 4.15 -14.35 18.34
CA SER A 123 5.55 -13.93 18.54
C SER A 123 5.83 -12.51 18.08
N LEU A 124 4.99 -11.94 17.21
CA LEU A 124 5.19 -10.65 16.54
C LEU A 124 6.41 -10.60 15.61
N GLU A 125 7.00 -11.75 15.31
CA GLU A 125 8.10 -11.87 14.37
C GLU A 125 7.60 -11.85 12.91
N PHE A 126 8.41 -11.32 12.00
CA PHE A 126 8.13 -11.42 10.58
C PHE A 126 8.21 -12.88 10.14
N VAL A 127 7.20 -13.33 9.39
CA VAL A 127 7.24 -14.66 8.77
C VAL A 127 7.83 -14.57 7.37
N GLU A 128 8.39 -15.66 6.89
CA GLU A 128 8.80 -15.78 5.49
C GLU A 128 7.57 -15.69 4.58
N GLN A 129 7.58 -14.77 3.61
CA GLN A 129 6.45 -14.47 2.73
C GLN A 129 6.38 -15.49 1.56
N THR A 130 6.15 -16.76 1.88
CA THR A 130 6.09 -17.84 0.87
C THR A 130 4.74 -17.88 0.14
N ASP A 131 4.69 -18.62 -0.97
CA ASP A 131 3.45 -18.85 -1.72
C ASP A 131 2.31 -19.45 -0.88
N LEU A 132 2.66 -20.34 0.05
CA LEU A 132 1.71 -20.95 0.97
C LEU A 132 1.17 -19.92 1.96
N ILE A 133 2.02 -19.01 2.45
CA ILE A 133 1.57 -17.91 3.30
C ILE A 133 0.62 -17.03 2.51
N GLN A 134 1.00 -16.55 1.32
CA GLN A 134 0.14 -15.75 0.45
C GLN A 134 -1.22 -16.41 0.23
N GLN A 135 -1.27 -17.70 -0.10
CA GLN A 135 -2.54 -18.40 -0.33
C GLN A 135 -3.43 -18.36 0.91
N LYS A 136 -2.88 -18.59 2.11
CA LYS A 136 -3.63 -18.52 3.37
C LYS A 136 -4.19 -17.12 3.64
N ILE A 137 -3.41 -16.06 3.39
CA ILE A 137 -3.89 -14.67 3.53
C ILE A 137 -5.01 -14.40 2.52
N ALA A 138 -4.81 -14.80 1.27
CA ALA A 138 -5.78 -14.61 0.19
C ALA A 138 -7.11 -15.32 0.46
N ASP A 139 -7.07 -16.58 0.89
CA ASP A 139 -8.26 -17.35 1.25
C ASP A 139 -8.99 -16.70 2.43
N SER A 140 -8.25 -16.25 3.45
CA SER A 140 -8.85 -15.59 4.62
C SER A 140 -9.56 -14.28 4.27
N TYR A 141 -9.00 -13.48 3.37
CA TYR A 141 -9.66 -12.26 2.86
C TYR A 141 -10.91 -12.58 2.03
N PHE A 142 -10.87 -13.64 1.22
CA PHE A 142 -12.02 -14.09 0.46
C PHE A 142 -13.14 -14.59 1.39
N ASP A 143 -12.80 -15.41 2.39
CA ASP A 143 -13.73 -15.95 3.39
C ASP A 143 -14.29 -14.87 4.33
N TRP A 144 -13.55 -13.79 4.56
CA TRP A 144 -14.06 -12.60 5.26
C TRP A 144 -15.07 -11.82 4.40
N TRP A 145 -14.81 -11.67 3.11
CA TRP A 145 -15.65 -10.86 2.22
C TRP A 145 -16.94 -11.57 1.79
N GLU A 146 -16.83 -12.80 1.26
CA GLU A 146 -17.94 -13.50 0.60
C GLU A 146 -19.24 -13.62 1.42
N PRO A 147 -19.22 -14.00 2.71
CA PRO A 147 -20.44 -14.09 3.51
C PRO A 147 -20.99 -12.72 3.92
N ASN A 148 -20.22 -11.64 3.76
CA ASN A 148 -20.58 -10.29 4.18
C ASN A 148 -20.86 -9.33 3.01
N LYS A 149 -20.60 -9.73 1.75
CA LYS A 149 -20.68 -8.87 0.56
C LYS A 149 -22.05 -8.19 0.31
N SER A 150 -23.12 -8.69 0.93
CA SER A 150 -24.46 -8.10 0.84
C SER A 150 -24.85 -7.21 2.04
N LYS A 151 -23.99 -7.13 3.06
CA LYS A 151 -24.19 -6.31 4.26
C LYS A 151 -23.61 -4.92 4.06
N ASP A 152 -24.00 -3.97 4.89
CA ASP A 152 -23.29 -2.69 4.92
C ASP A 152 -21.86 -2.90 5.43
N PHE A 153 -20.90 -2.20 4.82
CA PHE A 153 -19.49 -2.39 5.17
C PHE A 153 -19.19 -2.07 6.64
N SER A 154 -19.92 -1.11 7.22
CA SER A 154 -19.79 -0.75 8.64
C SER A 154 -20.14 -1.89 9.61
N GLU A 155 -20.90 -2.90 9.16
CA GLU A 155 -21.26 -4.04 9.99
C GLU A 155 -20.09 -5.01 10.22
N PHE A 156 -19.08 -5.00 9.34
CA PHE A 156 -18.00 -6.00 9.37
C PHE A 156 -16.59 -5.47 9.10
N ASN A 157 -16.41 -4.17 8.84
CA ASN A 157 -15.10 -3.55 8.63
C ASN A 157 -14.17 -3.64 9.86
N GLN A 158 -14.71 -3.84 11.07
CA GLN A 158 -13.90 -4.04 12.27
C GLN A 158 -13.38 -5.48 12.42
N ILE A 159 -13.96 -6.45 11.71
CA ILE A 159 -13.52 -7.84 11.76
C ILE A 159 -12.19 -7.95 11.01
N ASP A 160 -11.15 -8.43 11.70
CA ASP A 160 -9.84 -8.69 11.12
C ASP A 160 -9.94 -9.88 10.16
N PRO A 161 -9.68 -9.71 8.85
CA PRO A 161 -9.75 -10.81 7.89
C PRO A 161 -8.80 -11.98 8.23
N LEU A 162 -7.75 -11.71 9.03
CA LEU A 162 -6.75 -12.69 9.45
C LEU A 162 -6.98 -13.21 10.87
N GLU A 163 -8.08 -12.87 11.52
CA GLU A 163 -8.37 -13.22 12.92
C GLU A 163 -8.24 -14.73 13.19
N LYS A 164 -8.73 -15.56 12.26
CA LYS A 164 -8.71 -17.03 12.36
C LYS A 164 -7.36 -17.65 11.98
N THR A 165 -6.38 -16.83 11.60
CA THR A 165 -5.04 -17.27 11.21
C THR A 165 -4.02 -16.90 12.28
N LYS A 166 -2.83 -17.49 12.18
CA LYS A 166 -1.67 -17.06 12.96
C LYS A 166 -1.02 -15.77 12.43
N PHE A 167 -1.59 -15.11 11.43
CA PHE A 167 -0.98 -13.95 10.77
C PHE A 167 -1.67 -12.64 11.16
N ARG A 168 -0.93 -11.53 11.08
CA ARG A 168 -1.44 -10.16 11.29
C ARG A 168 -0.65 -9.12 10.47
N TRP A 169 -1.31 -8.03 10.09
CA TRP A 169 -0.66 -6.85 9.48
C TRP A 169 -0.18 -5.80 10.48
N HIS A 170 -0.75 -5.80 11.68
CA HIS A 170 -0.51 -4.82 12.74
C HIS A 170 -0.68 -5.51 14.08
#